data_AF-A0A1H8D762-F1
#
_entry.id   AF-A0A1H8D762-F1
#
_cell.length_a   1.000
_cell.length_b   1.000
_cell.length_c   1.000
_cell.angle_alpha   90.00
_cell.angle_beta   90.00
_cell.angle_gamma   90.00
#
_symmetry.space_group_name_H-M   'P 1'
#
loop_
_entity.id
_entity.type
_entity.pdbx_description
1 polymer ?
#
loop_
_entity_poly.entity_id
_entity_poly.type
_entity_poly.pdbx_seq_one_letter_code
_entity_poly.pdbx_strand_id
1 'polypeptide(L)'
;MKLCIRVWVSAVCLLGLLFSVNPVAAATTNEIETVFNWAENNFPELFPEHRTTQMIDPWAFRFYPSTGIYTGIKNDEVYVLGGPWGTDSPTFIATLPGLLSQIQGTGGNGSVPACDSTAELPQGMVITQNGNIVNITTNGQCITLPDSSENTNFCEPPAPPQPTGISVLSTVNITSFQTTGITIDLPGFPNPLDTFAQDSSSCIINAQEDADNLVVNSDICFDVTNQLASLPSVPGISVNPPVTVSTVSSSTSQRVSDCFATAASFITDAYTGETWVNVNGSFVPSTDLGAGF
;
A
#
# COMPACT_ATOMS: atom_id res chain seq x y z
N MET A 1 -53.06 -16.02 -54.95
CA MET A 1 -51.94 -16.47 -54.08
C MET A 1 -50.74 -15.54 -54.29
N LYS A 2 -50.81 -14.29 -53.80
CA LYS A 2 -49.75 -13.27 -53.97
C LYS A 2 -49.84 -12.16 -52.91
N LEU A 3 -50.41 -12.47 -51.74
CA LEU A 3 -50.77 -11.46 -50.74
C LEU A 3 -50.28 -11.73 -49.30
N CYS A 4 -49.40 -12.72 -49.05
CA CYS A 4 -48.94 -13.03 -47.69
C CYS A 4 -47.43 -12.88 -47.44
N ILE A 5 -46.64 -12.43 -48.42
CA ILE A 5 -45.17 -12.39 -48.30
C ILE A 5 -44.61 -11.00 -47.95
N ARG A 6 -45.45 -9.94 -48.00
CA ARG A 6 -44.98 -8.56 -47.83
C ARG A 6 -45.14 -7.94 -46.43
N VAL A 7 -45.79 -8.63 -45.50
CA VAL A 7 -46.06 -8.09 -44.14
C VAL A 7 -45.01 -8.54 -43.12
N TRP A 8 -44.25 -9.60 -43.40
CA TRP A 8 -43.30 -10.19 -42.44
C TRP A 8 -41.93 -9.51 -42.39
N VAL A 9 -41.55 -8.74 -43.42
CA VAL A 9 -40.22 -8.09 -43.48
C VAL A 9 -40.19 -6.75 -42.73
N SER A 10 -41.33 -6.10 -42.49
CA SER A 10 -41.39 -4.80 -41.80
C SER A 10 -41.55 -4.88 -40.27
N ALA A 11 -41.92 -6.04 -39.71
CA ALA A 11 -42.10 -6.20 -38.26
C ALA A 11 -40.79 -6.53 -37.51
N VAL A 12 -39.77 -7.02 -38.21
CA VAL A 12 -38.50 -7.47 -37.57
C VAL A 12 -37.52 -6.30 -37.37
N CYS A 13 -37.57 -5.23 -38.18
CA CYS A 13 -36.71 -4.05 -37.98
C CYS A 13 -37.20 -3.08 -36.87
N LEU A 14 -38.46 -3.16 -36.43
CA LEU A 14 -38.97 -2.29 -35.36
C LEU A 14 -38.80 -2.86 -33.95
N LEU A 15 -38.65 -4.18 -33.78
CA LEU A 15 -38.42 -4.79 -32.46
C LEU A 15 -36.93 -4.86 -32.04
N GLY A 16 -36.00 -4.69 -32.99
CA GLY A 16 -34.56 -4.67 -32.68
C GLY A 16 -34.05 -3.35 -32.05
N LEU A 17 -34.88 -2.29 -32.03
CA LEU A 17 -34.52 -0.98 -31.51
C LEU A 17 -35.07 -0.69 -30.09
N LEU A 18 -35.79 -1.64 -29.48
CA LEU A 18 -36.41 -1.46 -28.14
C LEU A 18 -35.69 -2.18 -27.00
N PHE A 19 -34.57 -2.86 -27.27
CA PHE A 19 -33.76 -3.51 -26.24
C PHE A 19 -32.28 -3.16 -26.35
N SER A 20 -31.96 -1.87 -26.50
CA SER A 20 -30.68 -1.35 -26.02
C SER A 20 -30.77 -1.20 -24.51
N VAL A 21 -30.81 -2.32 -23.77
CA VAL A 21 -30.42 -2.28 -22.37
C VAL A 21 -28.92 -2.01 -22.39
N ASN A 22 -28.52 -0.75 -22.27
CA ASN A 22 -27.15 -0.46 -21.85
C ASN A 22 -27.08 -1.00 -20.41
N PRO A 23 -26.35 -2.08 -20.13
CA PRO A 23 -26.05 -2.38 -18.74
C PRO A 23 -25.26 -1.17 -18.24
N VAL A 24 -25.89 -0.35 -17.40
CA VAL A 24 -25.13 0.52 -16.49
C VAL A 24 -24.46 -0.47 -15.55
N ALA A 25 -23.24 -0.85 -15.91
CA ALA A 25 -22.41 -1.67 -15.06
C ALA A 25 -22.05 -0.78 -13.87
N ALA A 26 -22.59 -1.10 -12.70
CA ALA A 26 -22.21 -0.40 -11.49
C ALA A 26 -20.69 -0.47 -11.33
N ALA A 27 -20.08 0.67 -11.01
CA ALA A 27 -18.69 0.79 -10.61
C ALA A 27 -18.26 -0.41 -9.74
N THR A 28 -17.20 -1.09 -10.18
CA THR A 28 -16.56 -2.11 -9.35
C THR A 28 -15.79 -1.46 -8.21
N THR A 29 -15.59 -2.18 -7.10
CA THR A 29 -14.77 -1.70 -5.97
C THR A 29 -13.40 -1.23 -6.46
N ASN A 30 -12.74 -2.00 -7.33
CA ASN A 30 -11.44 -1.66 -7.89
C ASN A 30 -11.43 -0.33 -8.68
N GLU A 31 -12.47 -0.04 -9.47
CA GLU A 31 -12.58 1.23 -10.21
C GLU A 31 -12.78 2.43 -9.29
N ILE A 32 -13.51 2.23 -8.19
CA ILE A 32 -13.73 3.25 -7.15
C ILE A 32 -12.41 3.56 -6.44
N GLU A 33 -11.70 2.52 -5.97
CA GLU A 33 -10.41 2.66 -5.32
C GLU A 33 -9.39 3.33 -6.26
N THR A 34 -9.36 2.93 -7.54
CA THR A 34 -8.50 3.53 -8.57
C THR A 34 -8.67 5.05 -8.64
N VAL A 35 -9.92 5.53 -8.69
CA VAL A 35 -10.20 6.97 -8.78
C VAL A 35 -9.83 7.70 -7.50
N PHE A 36 -10.16 7.14 -6.34
CA PHE A 36 -9.90 7.79 -5.06
C PHE A 36 -8.41 7.85 -4.74
N ASN A 37 -7.68 6.76 -4.92
CA ASN A 37 -6.24 6.72 -4.75
C ASN A 37 -5.54 7.66 -5.75
N TRP A 38 -6.03 7.72 -6.99
CA TRP A 38 -5.52 8.69 -7.96
C TRP A 38 -5.70 10.13 -7.49
N ALA A 39 -6.86 10.46 -6.91
CA ALA A 39 -7.12 11.78 -6.37
C ALA A 39 -6.18 12.12 -5.22
N GLU A 40 -5.96 11.20 -4.27
CA GLU A 40 -5.00 11.33 -3.16
C GLU A 40 -3.57 11.57 -3.67
N ASN A 41 -3.14 10.78 -4.66
CA ASN A 41 -1.78 10.84 -5.21
C ASN A 41 -1.51 12.14 -6.00
N ASN A 42 -2.51 12.67 -6.70
CA ASN A 42 -2.31 13.80 -7.62
C ASN A 42 -2.69 15.15 -7.01
N PHE A 43 -3.51 15.15 -5.96
CA PHE A 43 -3.98 16.37 -5.29
C PHE A 43 -3.88 16.25 -3.76
N PRO A 44 -2.67 16.01 -3.20
CA PRO A 44 -2.50 15.80 -1.76
C PRO A 44 -2.87 17.02 -0.91
N GLU A 45 -2.87 18.23 -1.49
CA GLU A 45 -3.35 19.44 -0.80
C GLU A 45 -4.88 19.43 -0.57
N LEU A 46 -5.62 18.64 -1.34
CA LEU A 46 -7.08 18.54 -1.31
C LEU A 46 -7.54 17.23 -0.66
N PHE A 47 -6.87 16.13 -0.98
CA PHE A 47 -7.14 14.80 -0.48
C PHE A 47 -5.91 14.26 0.27
N PRO A 48 -5.56 14.86 1.42
CA PRO A 48 -4.41 14.44 2.21
C PRO A 48 -4.69 13.13 2.94
N GLU A 49 -3.66 12.29 3.06
CA GLU A 49 -3.72 11.00 3.74
C GLU A 49 -4.66 9.99 3.06
N HIS A 50 -4.26 8.73 3.02
CA HIS A 50 -5.14 7.70 2.48
C HIS A 50 -6.34 7.50 3.40
N ARG A 51 -7.54 7.44 2.82
CA ARG A 51 -8.78 7.19 3.57
C ARG A 51 -9.44 5.91 3.09
N THR A 52 -9.97 5.14 4.03
CA THR A 52 -10.80 3.98 3.69
C THR A 52 -12.11 4.39 3.03
N THR A 53 -12.46 3.71 1.93
CA THR A 53 -13.75 3.89 1.26
C THR A 53 -14.91 3.41 2.12
N GLN A 54 -15.90 4.28 2.29
CA GLN A 54 -17.15 4.02 2.99
C GLN A 54 -18.28 3.82 1.98
N MET A 55 -19.19 2.91 2.30
CA MET A 55 -20.34 2.58 1.45
C MET A 55 -21.65 2.94 2.17
N ILE A 56 -22.42 3.85 1.59
CA ILE A 56 -23.80 4.15 1.98
C ILE A 56 -24.62 4.24 0.69
N ASP A 57 -25.31 3.16 0.33
CA ASP A 57 -26.06 3.07 -0.93
C ASP A 57 -26.88 4.36 -1.22
N PRO A 58 -26.71 4.99 -2.40
CA PRO A 58 -25.94 4.56 -3.59
C PRO A 58 -24.50 5.12 -3.68
N TRP A 59 -23.92 5.58 -2.57
CA TRP A 59 -22.62 6.22 -2.51
C TRP A 59 -21.50 5.29 -2.07
N ALA A 60 -20.40 5.33 -2.80
CA ALA A 60 -19.06 5.03 -2.30
C ALA A 60 -18.34 6.36 -2.05
N PHE A 61 -17.72 6.59 -0.89
CA PHE A 61 -17.08 7.87 -0.60
C PHE A 61 -15.95 7.79 0.41
N ARG A 62 -15.08 8.79 0.41
CA ARG A 62 -14.05 9.04 1.42
C ARG A 62 -14.19 10.45 1.97
N PHE A 63 -13.95 10.61 3.27
CA PHE A 63 -13.92 11.89 3.95
C PHE A 63 -12.52 12.19 4.49
N TYR A 64 -12.02 13.39 4.19
CA TYR A 64 -10.70 13.89 4.58
C TYR A 64 -10.88 14.97 5.68
N PRO A 65 -10.67 14.63 6.96
CA PRO A 65 -11.02 15.53 8.08
C PRO A 65 -10.21 16.82 8.12
N SER A 66 -8.94 16.78 7.70
CA SER A 66 -8.03 17.93 7.71
C SER A 66 -8.45 19.01 6.71
N THR A 67 -9.04 18.64 5.57
CA THR A 67 -9.54 19.57 4.55
C THR A 67 -11.05 19.75 4.57
N GLY A 68 -11.78 18.88 5.28
CA GLY A 68 -13.24 18.87 5.30
C GLY A 68 -13.85 18.48 3.95
N ILE A 69 -13.08 17.81 3.07
CA ILE A 69 -13.52 17.42 1.73
C ILE A 69 -14.04 15.97 1.75
N TYR A 70 -15.10 15.72 1.00
CA TYR A 70 -15.56 14.40 0.59
C TYR A 70 -15.24 14.21 -0.89
N THR A 71 -14.78 13.01 -1.25
CA THR A 71 -14.82 12.50 -2.62
C THR A 71 -15.81 11.34 -2.65
N GLY A 72 -16.63 11.24 -3.70
CA GLY A 72 -17.69 10.24 -3.75
C GLY A 72 -18.04 9.83 -5.17
N ILE A 73 -18.49 8.59 -5.31
CA ILE A 73 -19.03 8.04 -6.55
C ILE A 73 -20.47 7.61 -6.28
N LYS A 74 -21.38 8.03 -7.15
CA LYS A 74 -22.78 7.61 -7.16
C LYS A 74 -23.22 7.41 -8.60
N ASN A 75 -23.78 6.26 -8.92
CA ASN A 75 -24.31 5.95 -10.25
C ASN A 75 -23.30 6.23 -11.39
N ASP A 76 -22.04 5.79 -11.23
CA ASP A 76 -20.93 6.01 -12.18
C ASP A 76 -20.57 7.49 -12.45
N GLU A 77 -20.91 8.37 -11.51
CA GLU A 77 -20.56 9.78 -11.54
C GLU A 77 -19.70 10.10 -10.32
N VAL A 78 -18.60 10.83 -10.56
CA VAL A 78 -17.62 11.23 -9.55
C VAL A 78 -17.94 12.64 -9.07
N TYR A 79 -17.93 12.81 -7.75
CA TYR A 79 -18.34 14.01 -7.06
C TYR A 79 -17.33 14.41 -5.98
N VAL A 80 -17.32 15.70 -5.65
CA VAL A 80 -16.65 16.25 -4.46
C VAL A 80 -17.58 17.15 -3.67
N LEU A 81 -17.40 17.25 -2.36
CA LEU A 81 -18.16 18.14 -1.48
C LEU A 81 -17.22 18.71 -0.40
N GLY A 82 -17.39 19.97 -0.02
CA GLY A 82 -16.55 20.64 0.97
C GLY A 82 -15.37 21.40 0.35
N GLY A 83 -14.55 22.00 1.20
CA GLY A 83 -13.38 22.79 0.76
C GLY A 83 -13.74 23.85 -0.29
N PRO A 84 -12.99 23.93 -1.42
CA PRO A 84 -13.25 24.89 -2.51
C PRO A 84 -14.63 24.77 -3.17
N TRP A 85 -15.34 23.65 -3.00
CA TRP A 85 -16.61 23.34 -3.66
C TRP A 85 -17.84 23.65 -2.81
N GLY A 86 -17.66 24.10 -1.57
CA GLY A 86 -18.74 24.42 -0.65
C GLY A 86 -19.44 23.18 -0.07
N THR A 87 -20.35 23.40 0.88
CA THR A 87 -20.94 22.33 1.70
C THR A 87 -22.40 22.01 1.37
N ASP A 88 -23.01 22.74 0.43
CA ASP A 88 -24.47 22.70 0.22
C ASP A 88 -24.92 21.56 -0.71
N SER A 89 -24.13 21.24 -1.74
CA SER A 89 -24.41 20.11 -2.63
C SER A 89 -23.14 19.55 -3.28
N PRO A 90 -23.06 18.23 -3.53
CA PRO A 90 -21.92 17.64 -4.21
C PRO A 90 -21.73 18.23 -5.61
N THR A 91 -20.49 18.62 -5.91
CA THR A 91 -20.08 19.11 -7.23
C THR A 91 -19.70 17.93 -8.11
N PHE A 92 -20.36 17.79 -9.25
CA PHE A 92 -20.02 16.81 -10.27
C PHE A 92 -18.66 17.14 -10.91
N ILE A 93 -17.80 16.12 -11.02
CA ILE A 93 -16.47 16.24 -11.62
C ILE A 93 -16.45 15.62 -13.01
N ALA A 94 -16.80 14.33 -13.09
CA ALA A 94 -16.72 13.54 -14.30
C ALA A 94 -17.56 12.27 -14.19
N THR A 95 -17.79 11.60 -15.32
CA THR A 95 -18.23 10.20 -15.29
C THR A 95 -17.06 9.31 -14.91
N LEU A 96 -17.32 8.22 -14.20
CA LEU A 96 -16.31 7.25 -13.78
C LEU A 96 -15.53 6.68 -14.99
N PRO A 97 -16.18 6.20 -16.08
CA PRO A 97 -15.43 5.73 -17.25
C PRO A 97 -14.59 6.81 -17.93
N GLY A 98 -15.08 8.06 -17.94
CA GLY A 98 -14.35 9.19 -18.49
C GLY A 98 -13.10 9.51 -17.67
N LEU A 99 -13.22 9.49 -16.34
CA LEU A 99 -12.09 9.75 -15.45
C LEU A 99 -11.07 8.61 -15.47
N LEU A 100 -11.51 7.35 -15.46
CA LEU A 100 -10.61 6.19 -15.60
C LEU A 100 -9.82 6.23 -16.91
N SER A 101 -10.47 6.60 -18.02
CA SER A 101 -9.79 6.78 -19.31
C SER A 101 -8.75 7.91 -19.25
N GLN A 102 -9.05 8.99 -18.53
CA GLN A 102 -8.11 10.09 -18.31
C GLN A 102 -6.91 9.65 -17.46
N ILE A 103 -7.14 8.93 -16.37
CA ILE A 103 -6.09 8.40 -15.48
C ILE A 103 -5.12 7.51 -16.28
N GLN A 104 -5.67 6.60 -17.09
CA GLN A 104 -4.87 5.73 -17.96
C GLN A 104 -4.10 6.51 -19.04
N GLY A 105 -4.70 7.56 -19.60
CA GLY A 105 -4.09 8.39 -20.64
C GLY A 105 -3.01 9.35 -20.14
N THR A 106 -3.02 9.72 -18.85
CA THR A 106 -2.03 10.61 -18.24
C THR A 106 -0.90 9.90 -17.52
N GLY A 107 -0.95 8.56 -17.42
CA GLY A 107 -0.02 7.79 -16.59
C GLY A 107 -0.24 8.02 -15.09
N GLY A 108 -1.45 8.42 -14.68
CA GLY A 108 -1.79 8.67 -13.28
C GLY A 108 -1.81 7.37 -12.46
N ASN A 109 -1.31 7.43 -11.22
CA ASN A 109 -1.30 6.29 -10.31
C ASN A 109 -2.61 6.16 -9.52
N GLY A 110 -3.41 5.13 -9.80
CA GLY A 110 -4.62 4.76 -9.03
C GLY A 110 -4.41 3.65 -8.00
N SER A 111 -3.19 3.19 -7.77
CA SER A 111 -2.90 2.19 -6.73
C SER A 111 -2.97 2.83 -5.34
N VAL A 112 -3.37 2.05 -4.34
CA VAL A 112 -3.29 2.45 -2.91
C VAL A 112 -1.85 2.90 -2.62
N PRO A 113 -1.65 4.06 -1.96
CA PRO A 113 -0.33 4.46 -1.50
C PRO A 113 0.25 3.34 -0.64
N ALA A 114 1.35 2.74 -1.11
CA ALA A 114 2.00 1.67 -0.35
C ALA A 114 2.67 2.17 0.94
N CYS A 115 2.82 3.49 1.06
CA CYS A 115 3.45 4.15 2.19
C CYS A 115 2.65 5.36 2.64
N ASP A 116 2.68 5.63 3.95
CA ASP A 116 1.95 6.75 4.55
C ASP A 116 2.44 8.09 3.98
N SER A 117 1.50 9.02 3.82
CA SER A 117 1.74 10.29 3.16
C SER A 117 2.59 11.23 4.03
N THR A 118 3.90 11.25 3.79
CA THR A 118 4.84 12.39 3.90
C THR A 118 5.01 13.14 5.24
N ALA A 119 4.15 12.98 6.24
CA ALA A 119 4.25 13.71 7.51
C ALA A 119 5.33 13.13 8.46
N GLU A 120 5.73 11.88 8.25
CA GLU A 120 6.65 11.15 9.13
C GLU A 120 7.92 10.64 8.42
N LEU A 121 8.11 10.97 7.15
CA LEU A 121 9.30 10.54 6.41
C LEU A 121 10.54 11.31 6.89
N PRO A 122 11.66 10.61 7.21
CA PRO A 122 12.91 11.26 7.56
C PRO A 122 13.38 12.20 6.44
N GLN A 123 13.94 13.34 6.82
CA GLN A 123 14.45 14.31 5.85
C GLN A 123 15.50 13.65 4.93
N GLY A 124 15.28 13.75 3.62
CA GLY A 124 16.15 13.16 2.60
C GLY A 124 15.72 11.77 2.11
N MET A 125 14.69 11.17 2.72
CA MET A 125 14.00 10.01 2.16
C MET A 125 13.05 10.45 1.04
N VAL A 126 13.05 9.72 -0.07
CA VAL A 126 12.18 9.94 -1.22
C VAL A 126 11.46 8.64 -1.54
N ILE A 127 10.13 8.73 -1.62
CA ILE A 127 9.27 7.63 -2.05
C ILE A 127 8.60 8.06 -3.36
N THR A 128 8.67 7.20 -4.37
CA THR A 128 7.95 7.36 -5.63
C THR A 128 7.13 6.13 -5.90
N GLN A 129 5.92 6.30 -6.41
CA GLN A 129 5.07 5.18 -6.78
C GLN A 129 4.51 5.39 -8.18
N ASN A 130 4.67 4.38 -9.03
CA ASN A 130 4.12 4.33 -10.38
C ASN A 130 3.35 3.03 -10.57
N GLY A 131 2.03 3.09 -10.40
CA GLY A 131 1.18 1.90 -10.29
C GLY A 131 1.60 1.05 -9.10
N ASN A 132 1.89 -0.22 -9.37
CA ASN A 132 2.28 -1.19 -8.35
C ASN A 132 3.78 -1.21 -8.06
N ILE A 133 4.57 -0.30 -8.66
CA ILE A 133 6.00 -0.21 -8.38
C ILE A 133 6.26 0.99 -7.47
N VAL A 134 6.79 0.71 -6.28
CA VAL A 134 7.23 1.68 -5.28
C VAL A 134 8.75 1.70 -5.29
N ASN A 135 9.36 2.88 -5.34
CA ASN A 135 10.79 3.04 -5.12
C ASN A 135 11.02 3.94 -3.92
N ILE A 136 11.78 3.44 -2.95
CA ILE A 136 12.21 4.14 -1.74
C ILE A 136 13.70 4.38 -1.87
N THR A 137 14.15 5.63 -1.71
CA THR A 137 15.57 5.95 -1.78
C THR A 137 15.98 7.10 -0.89
N THR A 138 17.23 7.11 -0.45
CA THR A 138 17.88 8.26 0.19
C THR A 138 18.80 9.02 -0.78
N ASN A 139 18.66 8.78 -2.09
CA ASN A 139 19.45 9.40 -3.16
C ASN A 139 20.98 9.26 -2.97
N GLY A 140 21.41 8.11 -2.43
CA GLY A 140 22.82 7.82 -2.17
C GLY A 140 23.44 8.64 -1.03
N GLN A 141 22.63 9.27 -0.16
CA GLN A 141 23.08 9.92 1.06
C GLN A 141 22.62 9.12 2.28
N CYS A 142 23.43 9.08 3.33
CA CYS A 142 23.03 8.49 4.60
C CYS A 142 22.28 9.54 5.41
N ILE A 143 21.03 9.26 5.76
CA ILE A 143 20.16 10.19 6.48
C ILE A 143 20.03 9.77 7.94
N THR A 144 19.90 10.73 8.85
CA THR A 144 19.69 10.47 10.26
C THR A 144 18.26 10.00 10.49
N LEU A 145 18.07 8.89 11.21
CA LEU A 145 16.75 8.50 11.68
C LEU A 145 16.30 9.45 12.81
N PRO A 146 15.02 9.87 12.84
CA PRO A 146 14.50 10.66 13.93
C PRO A 146 14.50 9.86 15.24
N ASP A 147 14.99 10.48 16.32
CA ASP A 147 15.12 9.88 17.66
C ASP A 147 13.75 9.50 18.30
N SER A 148 12.64 9.95 17.71
CA SER A 148 11.27 9.81 18.22
C SER A 148 10.36 8.91 17.40
N SER A 149 10.89 8.06 16.51
CA SER A 149 10.04 7.19 15.69
C SER A 149 9.48 6.04 16.52
N GLU A 150 8.34 6.27 17.18
CA GLU A 150 7.48 5.18 17.69
C GLU A 150 6.95 4.30 16.54
N ASN A 151 7.06 4.78 15.29
CA ASN A 151 6.76 4.01 14.09
C ASN A 151 7.92 4.08 13.09
N THR A 152 8.68 2.99 12.97
CA THR A 152 9.72 2.83 11.93
C THR A 152 9.17 2.21 10.65
N ASN A 153 7.86 1.92 10.61
CA ASN A 153 7.20 1.33 9.46
C ASN A 153 6.62 2.42 8.55
N PHE A 154 7.48 3.01 7.71
CA PHE A 154 7.10 4.08 6.78
C PHE A 154 6.09 3.63 5.71
N CYS A 155 5.97 2.31 5.50
CA CYS A 155 5.15 1.71 4.46
C CYS A 155 4.05 0.80 5.01
N GLU A 156 3.41 1.24 6.10
CA GLU A 156 2.27 0.53 6.66
C GLU A 156 0.98 0.90 5.92
N PRO A 157 0.35 -0.02 5.18
CA PRO A 157 -0.95 0.24 4.61
C PRO A 157 -1.99 0.36 5.73
N PRO A 158 -2.97 1.26 5.61
CA PRO A 158 -3.96 1.46 6.65
C PRO A 158 -4.80 0.20 6.86
N ALA A 159 -5.13 -0.05 8.14
CA ALA A 159 -5.97 -1.16 8.53
C ALA A 159 -7.33 -1.11 7.79
N PRO A 160 -7.82 -2.24 7.25
CA PRO A 160 -9.13 -2.28 6.64
C PRO A 160 -10.23 -2.07 7.71
N PRO A 161 -11.40 -1.54 7.33
CA PRO A 161 -12.48 -1.25 8.27
C PRO A 161 -13.22 -2.52 8.72
N GLN A 162 -13.04 -3.62 7.98
CA GLN A 162 -13.64 -4.93 8.21
C GLN A 162 -12.70 -6.03 7.69
N PRO A 163 -12.82 -7.27 8.18
CA PRO A 163 -12.03 -8.39 7.66
C PRO A 163 -12.24 -8.56 6.15
N THR A 164 -11.16 -8.54 5.37
CA THR A 164 -11.23 -8.72 3.91
C THR A 164 -11.11 -10.18 3.50
N GLY A 165 -10.53 -11.03 4.34
CA GLY A 165 -10.23 -12.43 4.01
C GLY A 165 -9.11 -12.60 2.97
N ILE A 166 -8.40 -11.52 2.62
CA ILE A 166 -7.32 -11.54 1.64
C ILE A 166 -6.00 -11.82 2.35
N SER A 167 -5.25 -12.81 1.88
CA SER A 167 -3.90 -13.12 2.36
C SER A 167 -2.87 -12.76 1.30
N VAL A 168 -1.85 -11.97 1.67
CA VAL A 168 -0.79 -11.52 0.76
C VAL A 168 0.57 -11.88 1.34
N LEU A 169 1.35 -12.67 0.60
CA LEU A 169 2.73 -13.01 0.93
C LEU A 169 3.65 -12.01 0.23
N SER A 170 4.49 -11.33 1.00
CA SER A 170 5.57 -10.47 0.53
C SER A 170 6.91 -11.16 0.73
N THR A 171 7.75 -11.17 -0.31
CA THR A 171 9.12 -11.72 -0.24
C THR A 171 10.10 -10.61 -0.55
N VAL A 172 11.04 -10.37 0.37
CA VAL A 172 12.10 -9.36 0.25
C VAL A 172 13.39 -10.06 -0.16
N ASN A 173 13.99 -9.59 -1.24
CA ASN A 173 15.31 -10.01 -1.70
C ASN A 173 16.33 -8.91 -1.39
N ILE A 174 17.34 -9.21 -0.59
CA ILE A 174 18.42 -8.29 -0.24
C ILE A 174 19.56 -8.48 -1.23
N THR A 175 19.82 -7.44 -2.03
CA THR A 175 20.91 -7.47 -3.02
C THR A 175 22.22 -6.93 -2.47
N SER A 176 22.15 -5.99 -1.53
CA SER A 176 23.31 -5.42 -0.84
C SER A 176 22.92 -5.01 0.57
N PHE A 177 23.79 -5.32 1.52
CA PHE A 177 23.72 -4.84 2.90
C PHE A 177 25.14 -4.47 3.33
N GLN A 178 25.35 -3.25 3.82
CA GLN A 178 26.65 -2.80 4.29
C GLN A 178 26.51 -2.03 5.59
N THR A 179 27.45 -2.25 6.49
CA THR A 179 27.58 -1.49 7.73
C THR A 179 28.97 -0.88 7.81
N THR A 180 29.05 0.41 8.15
CA THR A 180 30.31 1.10 8.45
C THR A 180 30.31 1.52 9.91
N GLY A 181 31.48 1.57 10.54
CA GLY A 181 31.62 2.13 11.89
C GLY A 181 31.15 1.22 13.02
N ILE A 182 30.71 0.00 12.75
CA ILE A 182 30.47 -1.03 13.75
C ILE A 182 31.18 -2.33 13.35
N THR A 183 31.82 -2.96 14.31
CA THR A 183 32.42 -4.30 14.16
C THR A 183 31.99 -5.16 15.34
N ILE A 184 31.50 -6.36 15.03
CA ILE A 184 31.10 -7.36 16.02
C ILE A 184 31.93 -8.61 15.75
N ASP A 185 32.90 -8.87 16.62
CA ASP A 185 33.76 -10.04 16.62
C ASP A 185 33.60 -10.74 17.98
N LEU A 186 32.61 -11.63 18.03
CA LEU A 186 32.31 -12.44 19.20
C LEU A 186 32.78 -13.88 18.91
N PRO A 187 33.86 -14.35 19.57
CA PRO A 187 34.37 -15.69 19.32
C PRO A 187 33.31 -16.77 19.55
N GLY A 188 33.04 -17.57 18.52
CA GLY A 188 32.08 -18.67 18.57
C GLY A 188 30.62 -18.30 18.30
N PHE A 189 30.33 -17.03 17.99
CA PHE A 189 28.99 -16.58 17.60
C PHE A 189 29.01 -15.98 16.18
N PRO A 190 28.02 -16.31 15.33
CA PRO A 190 27.84 -15.61 14.06
C PRO A 190 27.65 -14.10 14.29
N ASN A 191 28.08 -13.28 13.33
CA ASN A 191 27.83 -11.85 13.41
C ASN A 191 26.30 -11.62 13.37
N PRO A 192 25.71 -11.02 14.41
CA PRO A 192 24.26 -10.80 14.44
C PRO A 192 23.77 -9.85 13.35
N LEU A 193 24.67 -9.08 12.70
CA LEU A 193 24.31 -8.23 11.58
C LEU A 193 24.07 -9.02 10.28
N ASP A 194 24.59 -10.25 10.18
CA ASP A 194 24.44 -11.09 8.99
C ASP A 194 22.97 -11.46 8.75
N THR A 195 22.12 -11.45 9.78
CA THR A 195 20.69 -11.74 9.64
C THR A 195 19.96 -10.67 8.83
N PHE A 196 20.41 -9.42 8.86
CA PHE A 196 19.83 -8.32 8.08
C PHE A 196 20.23 -8.35 6.60
N ALA A 197 21.26 -9.12 6.25
CA ALA A 197 21.68 -9.33 4.89
C ALA A 197 20.95 -10.49 4.20
N GLN A 198 20.05 -11.19 4.90
CA GLN A 198 19.33 -12.35 4.37
C GLN A 198 17.97 -11.95 3.81
N ASP A 199 17.57 -12.67 2.76
CA ASP A 199 16.21 -12.60 2.23
C ASP A 199 15.20 -12.99 3.32
N SER A 200 14.04 -12.34 3.28
CA SER A 200 12.98 -12.58 4.26
C SER A 200 11.63 -12.60 3.58
N SER A 201 10.64 -13.15 4.26
CA SER A 201 9.26 -13.08 3.79
C SER A 201 8.31 -12.83 4.94
N SER A 202 7.21 -12.15 4.65
CA SER A 202 6.16 -11.81 5.58
C SER A 202 4.80 -12.02 4.92
N CYS A 203 3.78 -12.34 5.69
CA CYS A 203 2.44 -12.51 5.14
C CYS A 203 1.43 -11.66 5.90
N ILE A 204 0.53 -11.00 5.18
CA ILE A 204 -0.53 -10.16 5.74
C ILE A 204 -1.88 -10.86 5.53
N ILE A 205 -2.60 -11.10 6.62
CA ILE A 205 -4.01 -11.51 6.62
C ILE A 205 -4.87 -10.26 6.63
N ASN A 206 -6.05 -10.34 6.01
CA ASN A 206 -6.96 -9.21 5.83
C ASN A 206 -6.30 -8.02 5.10
N ALA A 207 -5.43 -8.31 4.13
CA ALA A 207 -4.81 -7.26 3.33
C ALA A 207 -5.85 -6.47 2.48
N GLN A 208 -5.47 -5.29 2.01
CA GLN A 208 -6.27 -4.51 1.05
C GLN A 208 -6.35 -5.21 -0.31
N GLU A 209 -7.39 -4.96 -1.11
CA GLU A 209 -7.60 -5.63 -2.41
C GLU A 209 -6.46 -5.39 -3.40
N ASP A 210 -5.81 -4.22 -3.33
CA ASP A 210 -4.75 -3.78 -4.26
C ASP A 210 -3.32 -4.11 -3.75
N ALA A 211 -3.20 -4.81 -2.62
CA ALA A 211 -1.89 -5.16 -2.05
C ALA A 211 -1.21 -6.33 -2.79
N ASP A 212 -1.92 -7.02 -3.69
CA ASP A 212 -1.33 -8.05 -4.52
C ASP A 212 -0.63 -7.45 -5.75
N ASN A 213 0.50 -8.06 -6.14
CA ASN A 213 1.38 -7.57 -7.22
C ASN A 213 2.12 -6.26 -6.94
N LEU A 214 2.20 -5.81 -5.69
CA LEU A 214 3.07 -4.72 -5.28
C LEU A 214 4.54 -5.11 -5.41
N VAL A 215 5.35 -4.23 -5.99
CA VAL A 215 6.81 -4.34 -6.06
C VAL A 215 7.40 -3.13 -5.34
N VAL A 216 8.22 -3.36 -4.31
CA VAL A 216 8.90 -2.29 -3.58
C VAL A 216 10.40 -2.44 -3.78
N ASN A 217 11.03 -1.46 -4.43
CA ASN A 217 12.47 -1.36 -4.51
C ASN A 217 12.95 -0.36 -3.46
N SER A 218 14.01 -0.70 -2.76
CA SER A 218 14.60 0.14 -1.73
C SER A 218 16.10 0.29 -1.97
N ASP A 219 16.59 1.52 -1.92
CA ASP A 219 18.01 1.88 -1.90
C ASP A 219 18.23 2.96 -0.84
N ILE A 220 18.44 2.52 0.39
CA ILE A 220 18.43 3.38 1.58
C ILE A 220 19.77 3.31 2.30
N CYS A 221 20.20 4.46 2.83
CA CYS A 221 21.26 4.53 3.82
C CYS A 221 20.82 5.34 5.04
N PHE A 222 21.03 4.76 6.22
CA PHE A 222 20.80 5.43 7.49
C PHE A 222 22.12 5.69 8.21
N ASP A 223 22.25 6.88 8.79
CA ASP A 223 23.22 7.19 9.82
C ASP A 223 22.59 6.87 11.18
N VAL A 224 23.14 5.84 11.84
CA VAL A 224 22.69 5.33 13.13
C VAL A 224 23.65 5.68 14.27
N THR A 225 24.55 6.64 14.05
CA THR A 225 25.59 7.03 15.01
C THR A 225 25.00 7.44 16.35
N ASN A 226 23.93 8.22 16.34
CA ASN A 226 23.32 8.75 17.56
C ASN A 226 22.61 7.66 18.36
N GLN A 227 21.97 6.71 17.68
CA GLN A 227 21.26 5.57 18.25
C GLN A 227 22.24 4.65 19.00
N LEU A 228 23.48 4.56 18.53
CA LEU A 228 24.53 3.74 19.13
C LEU A 228 25.44 4.51 20.11
N ALA A 229 25.28 5.83 20.23
CA ALA A 229 26.12 6.66 21.10
C ALA A 229 26.00 6.30 22.59
N SER A 230 24.90 5.68 22.99
CA SER A 230 24.64 5.24 24.37
C SER A 230 25.04 3.80 24.66
N LEU A 231 25.51 3.03 23.66
CA LEU A 231 25.87 1.64 23.87
C LEU A 231 27.11 1.53 24.78
N PRO A 232 27.03 0.75 25.87
CA PRO A 232 28.18 0.49 26.72
C PRO A 232 29.26 -0.24 25.91
N SER A 233 30.52 0.00 26.23
CA SER A 233 31.62 -0.73 25.59
C SER A 233 31.56 -2.21 26.00
N VAL A 234 31.19 -3.08 25.06
CA VAL A 234 31.14 -4.53 25.24
C VAL A 234 32.36 -5.17 24.57
N PRO A 235 33.08 -6.09 25.24
CA PRO A 235 34.16 -6.84 24.59
C PRO A 235 33.68 -7.56 23.33
N GLY A 236 34.42 -7.41 22.23
CA GLY A 236 34.04 -7.96 20.92
C GLY A 236 33.09 -7.08 20.11
N ILE A 237 32.66 -5.93 20.63
CA ILE A 237 31.90 -4.92 19.87
C ILE A 237 32.71 -3.62 19.87
N SER A 238 33.03 -3.11 18.69
CA SER A 238 33.68 -1.81 18.52
C SER A 238 32.83 -0.90 17.64
N VAL A 239 32.55 0.30 18.16
CA VAL A 239 31.81 1.36 17.49
C VAL A 239 32.78 2.51 17.21
N ASN A 240 32.95 2.85 15.94
CA ASN A 240 33.78 3.94 15.44
C ASN A 240 32.95 4.84 14.51
N PRO A 241 32.39 5.95 15.03
CA PRO A 241 31.58 6.86 14.25
C PRO A 241 32.27 7.42 12.98
N PRO A 242 31.51 7.74 11.92
CA PRO A 242 30.06 7.56 11.80
C PRO A 242 29.69 6.08 11.61
N VAL A 243 28.56 5.68 12.19
CA VAL A 243 27.99 4.35 11.99
C VAL A 243 26.86 4.46 10.98
N THR A 244 27.01 3.80 9.84
CA THR A 244 26.00 3.82 8.77
C THR A 244 25.58 2.41 8.40
N VAL A 245 24.32 2.29 7.96
CA VAL A 245 23.74 1.04 7.44
C VAL A 245 23.14 1.36 6.09
N SER A 246 23.59 0.68 5.04
CA SER A 246 23.01 0.78 3.70
C SER A 246 22.40 -0.54 3.27
N THR A 247 21.27 -0.47 2.58
CA THR A 247 20.53 -1.64 2.12
C THR A 247 19.92 -1.37 0.76
N VAL A 248 20.15 -2.30 -0.18
CA VAL A 248 19.49 -2.34 -1.47
C VAL A 248 18.66 -3.62 -1.55
N SER A 249 17.35 -3.49 -1.70
CA SER A 249 16.42 -4.61 -1.72
C SER A 249 15.29 -4.44 -2.71
N SER A 250 14.65 -5.55 -3.06
CA SER A 250 13.41 -5.57 -3.84
C SER A 250 12.45 -6.56 -3.22
N SER A 251 11.20 -6.17 -3.02
CA SER A 251 10.14 -7.04 -2.53
C SER A 251 9.02 -7.20 -3.54
N THR A 252 8.43 -8.38 -3.58
CA THR A 252 7.23 -8.66 -4.38
C THR A 252 6.13 -9.22 -3.49
N SER A 253 4.89 -8.77 -3.74
CA SER A 253 3.70 -9.23 -3.04
C SER A 253 2.81 -10.07 -3.95
N GLN A 254 2.30 -11.19 -3.43
CA GLN A 254 1.37 -12.05 -4.15
C GLN A 254 0.25 -12.57 -3.24
N ARG A 255 -0.94 -12.71 -3.80
CA ARG A 255 -2.06 -13.31 -3.08
C ARG A 255 -1.81 -14.80 -2.84
N VAL A 256 -2.04 -15.26 -1.61
CA VAL A 256 -1.98 -16.67 -1.21
C VAL A 256 -3.32 -17.10 -0.62
N SER A 257 -3.57 -18.42 -0.60
CA SER A 257 -4.81 -18.96 -0.04
C SER A 257 -4.84 -18.93 1.48
N ASP A 258 -3.69 -19.03 2.13
CA ASP A 258 -3.55 -19.07 3.59
C ASP A 258 -2.10 -18.68 3.96
N CYS A 259 -1.94 -17.64 4.79
CA CYS A 259 -0.64 -17.23 5.30
C CYS A 259 0.04 -18.30 6.16
N PHE A 260 -0.73 -19.09 6.94
CA PHE A 260 -0.19 -20.12 7.82
C PHE A 260 0.36 -21.35 7.07
N ALA A 261 0.00 -21.50 5.80
CA ALA A 261 0.53 -22.53 4.91
C ALA A 261 1.81 -22.10 4.16
N THR A 262 2.29 -20.86 4.38
CA THR A 262 3.49 -20.33 3.73
C THR A 262 4.75 -20.56 4.57
N ALA A 263 5.92 -20.26 3.97
CA ALA A 263 7.19 -20.21 4.66
C ALA A 263 7.54 -18.80 5.18
N ALA A 264 6.54 -17.92 5.36
CA ALA A 264 6.75 -16.57 5.88
C ALA A 264 7.47 -16.62 7.24
N SER A 265 8.38 -15.67 7.47
CA SER A 265 9.08 -15.51 8.74
C SER A 265 8.14 -14.98 9.83
N PHE A 266 7.17 -14.15 9.44
CA PHE A 266 6.12 -13.65 10.31
C PHE A 266 4.82 -13.41 9.55
N ILE A 267 3.71 -13.45 10.27
CA ILE A 267 2.37 -13.16 9.78
C ILE A 267 1.81 -12.00 10.61
N THR A 268 1.10 -11.08 9.95
CA THR A 268 0.36 -10.00 10.61
C THR A 268 -1.08 -10.00 10.11
N ASP A 269 -2.06 -9.85 11.00
CA ASP A 269 -3.43 -9.56 10.62
C ASP A 269 -3.63 -8.04 10.59
N ALA A 270 -3.85 -7.48 9.40
CA ALA A 270 -4.00 -6.03 9.22
C ALA A 270 -5.29 -5.49 9.86
N TYR A 271 -6.29 -6.32 10.12
CA TYR A 271 -7.54 -5.93 10.75
C TYR A 271 -7.45 -5.94 12.29
N THR A 272 -6.88 -7.01 12.87
CA THR A 272 -6.80 -7.16 14.34
C THR A 272 -5.50 -6.62 14.94
N GLY A 273 -4.45 -6.47 14.13
CA GLY A 273 -3.10 -6.15 14.58
C GLY A 273 -2.34 -7.34 15.20
N GLU A 274 -2.94 -8.53 15.21
CA GLU A 274 -2.28 -9.73 15.74
C GLU A 274 -1.08 -10.12 14.88
N THR A 275 -0.03 -10.65 15.53
CA THR A 275 1.20 -11.05 14.86
C THR A 275 1.64 -12.43 15.30
N TRP A 276 2.19 -13.20 14.37
CA TRP A 276 2.74 -14.53 14.60
C TRP A 276 4.15 -14.62 14.02
N VAL A 277 5.04 -15.30 14.73
CA VAL A 277 6.42 -15.54 14.31
C VAL A 277 6.58 -17.01 13.97
N ASN A 278 7.28 -17.30 12.87
CA ASN A 278 7.62 -18.65 12.48
C ASN A 278 8.81 -19.16 13.30
N VAL A 279 8.53 -20.09 14.20
CA VAL A 279 9.54 -20.79 15.01
C VAL A 279 9.63 -22.22 14.51
N ASN A 280 10.69 -22.51 13.74
CA ASN A 280 10.97 -23.85 13.20
C ASN A 280 9.81 -24.46 12.40
N GLY A 281 9.13 -23.67 11.57
CA GLY A 281 8.03 -24.11 10.71
C GLY A 281 6.65 -24.08 11.39
N SER A 282 6.56 -23.54 12.61
CA SER A 282 5.30 -23.37 13.34
C SER A 282 5.09 -21.90 13.71
N PHE A 283 3.90 -21.37 13.42
CA PHE A 283 3.55 -19.99 13.76
C PHE A 283 3.08 -19.91 15.22
N VAL A 284 3.76 -19.07 16.00
CA VAL A 284 3.47 -18.81 17.41
C VAL A 284 3.04 -17.35 17.57
N PRO A 285 1.94 -17.04 18.28
CA PRO A 285 1.54 -15.65 18.56
C PRO A 285 2.68 -14.89 19.25
N SER A 286 2.94 -13.65 18.82
CA SER A 286 4.00 -12.82 19.40
C SER A 286 3.78 -12.55 20.89
N THR A 287 2.52 -12.52 21.34
CA THR A 287 2.14 -12.39 22.76
C THR A 287 2.60 -13.56 23.62
N ASP A 288 2.80 -14.74 23.02
CA ASP A 288 3.15 -15.97 23.72
C ASP A 288 4.66 -16.18 23.82
N LEU A 289 5.44 -15.34 23.13
CA LEU A 289 6.90 -15.44 23.04
C LEU A 289 7.64 -14.92 24.30
N GLY A 290 6.92 -14.29 25.24
CA GLY A 290 7.52 -13.67 26.42
C GLY A 290 8.41 -12.47 26.08
N ALA A 291 8.74 -11.63 27.07
CA ALA A 291 9.53 -10.41 26.88
C ALA A 291 11.04 -10.65 26.61
N GLY A 292 11.37 -11.73 25.90
CA GLY A 292 12.73 -12.22 25.68
C GLY A 292 13.21 -12.14 24.23
N PHE A 293 12.62 -11.28 23.42
CA PHE A 293 13.16 -10.83 22.13
C PHE A 293 13.69 -9.40 22.28
#